data_AF-A0A6B2LMS9-F1
#
_entry.id   AF-A0A6B2LMS9-F1
#
_cell.length_a   1.000
_cell.length_b   1.000
_cell.length_c   1.000
_cell.angle_alpha   90.00
_cell.angle_beta   90.00
_cell.angle_gamma   90.00
#
_symmetry.space_group_name_H-M   'P 1'
#
loop_
_entity.id
_entity.type
_entity.pdbx_description
1 polymer ?
#
loop_
_entity_poly.entity_id
_entity_poly.type
_entity_poly.pdbx_seq_one_letter_code
_entity_poly.pdbx_strand_id
1 'polypeptide(L)'
;MIVKNTPGSSAGAGSGQFHQYRMQRRREYFRLKHMESEIYEEQKQKEWIDNRNKRIQEEDLKRQARSKKRAKKKQRLNNSKAAKKQKTEHSTTDNQPQQDQEPQLPNQEQQDPQEPEPKETPQEPNQEQQDQEPPQQTSSNPPPPEATHNPNT
;
A
#
# COMPACT_ATOMS: atom_id res chain seq x y z
N MET A 1 25.24 -6.76 -29.13
CA MET A 1 24.66 -6.16 -30.36
C MET A 1 25.39 -4.87 -30.64
N ILE A 2 25.90 -4.69 -31.86
CA ILE A 2 26.58 -3.47 -32.31
C ILE A 2 25.58 -2.70 -33.17
N VAL A 3 25.38 -1.41 -32.89
CA VAL A 3 24.50 -0.52 -33.67
C VAL A 3 25.14 -0.29 -35.03
N LYS A 4 24.49 -0.76 -36.10
CA LYS A 4 25.10 -0.87 -37.44
C LYS A 4 25.09 0.43 -38.26
N ASN A 5 24.37 1.47 -37.84
CA ASN A 5 24.21 2.70 -38.62
C ASN A 5 24.25 3.93 -37.71
N THR A 6 25.46 4.42 -37.40
CA THR A 6 25.64 5.72 -36.75
C THR A 6 26.17 6.69 -37.80
N PRO A 7 25.39 7.72 -38.21
CA PRO A 7 25.90 8.74 -39.13
C PRO A 7 27.09 9.46 -38.48
N GLY A 8 28.13 9.77 -39.27
CA GLY A 8 29.31 10.46 -38.76
C GLY A 8 28.97 11.81 -38.13
N SER A 9 29.76 12.26 -37.16
CA SER A 9 29.50 13.47 -36.35
C SER A 9 29.38 14.79 -37.15
N SER A 10 29.72 14.79 -38.44
CA SER A 10 29.65 15.93 -39.35
C SER A 10 28.56 15.81 -40.43
N ALA A 11 27.73 14.76 -40.43
CA ALA A 11 26.63 14.64 -41.37
C ALA A 11 25.51 15.64 -40.99
N GLY A 12 25.03 16.42 -41.97
CA GLY A 12 23.93 17.36 -41.75
C GLY A 12 22.64 16.67 -41.27
N ALA A 13 21.75 17.42 -40.63
CA ALA A 13 20.48 16.90 -40.13
C ALA A 13 19.58 16.44 -41.30
N GLY A 14 19.50 15.12 -41.52
CA GLY A 14 18.60 14.52 -42.49
C GLY A 14 17.15 14.49 -42.02
N SER A 15 16.20 14.36 -42.96
CA SER A 15 14.74 14.34 -42.68
C SER A 15 14.31 13.25 -41.68
N GLY A 16 15.06 12.16 -41.54
CA GLY A 16 14.79 11.09 -40.57
C GLY A 16 15.25 11.37 -39.14
N GLN A 17 16.05 12.41 -38.89
CA GLN A 17 16.62 12.68 -37.57
C GLN A 17 15.57 13.10 -36.55
N PHE A 18 14.52 13.79 -36.99
CA PHE A 18 13.41 14.19 -36.13
C PHE A 18 12.68 12.97 -35.54
N HIS A 19 12.41 11.95 -36.35
CA HIS A 19 11.75 10.75 -35.86
C HIS A 19 12.64 9.95 -34.91
N GLN A 20 13.95 9.88 -35.17
CA GLN A 20 14.89 9.25 -34.24
C GLN A 20 14.90 9.96 -32.88
N TYR A 21 14.92 11.29 -32.88
CA TYR A 21 14.80 12.08 -31.66
C TYR A 21 13.50 11.80 -30.92
N ARG A 22 12.37 11.80 -31.64
CA ARG A 22 11.05 11.49 -31.07
C ARG A 22 11.02 10.10 -30.43
N MET A 23 11.56 9.08 -31.10
CA MET A 23 11.60 7.72 -30.57
C MET A 23 12.56 7.60 -29.37
N GLN A 24 13.73 8.22 -29.44
CA GLN A 24 14.69 8.24 -28.33
C GLN A 24 14.12 8.95 -27.12
N ARG A 25 13.50 10.12 -27.30
CA ARG A 25 12.86 10.88 -26.23
C ARG A 25 11.71 10.09 -25.60
N ARG A 26 10.86 9.44 -26.41
CA ARG A 26 9.79 8.58 -25.90
C ARG A 26 10.33 7.43 -25.06
N ARG A 27 11.39 6.77 -25.53
CA ARG A 27 12.07 5.70 -24.77
C ARG A 27 12.65 6.22 -23.46
N GLU A 28 13.29 7.39 -23.49
CA GLU A 28 13.91 7.97 -22.31
C GLU A 28 12.87 8.43 -21.28
N TYR A 29 11.77 9.04 -21.71
CA TYR A 29 10.67 9.40 -20.81
C TYR A 29 10.02 8.19 -20.17
N PHE A 30 9.82 7.11 -20.93
CA PHE A 30 9.33 5.86 -20.35
C PHE A 30 10.30 5.32 -19.29
N ARG A 31 11.60 5.33 -19.58
CA ARG A 31 12.64 4.90 -18.65
C ARG A 31 12.65 5.73 -17.37
N LEU A 32 12.61 7.07 -17.49
CA LEU A 32 12.59 7.98 -16.36
C LEU A 32 11.34 7.79 -15.50
N LYS A 33 10.16 7.75 -16.14
CA LYS A 33 8.89 7.55 -15.43
C LYS A 33 8.84 6.22 -14.68
N HIS A 34 9.37 5.15 -15.27
CA HIS A 34 9.44 3.86 -14.62
C HIS A 34 10.34 3.89 -13.39
N MET A 35 11.55 4.45 -13.52
CA MET A 35 12.48 4.62 -12.40
C MET A 35 11.88 5.49 -11.28
N GLU A 36 11.22 6.59 -11.62
CA GLU A 36 10.54 7.45 -10.66
C GLU A 36 9.41 6.72 -9.93
N SER A 37 8.62 5.91 -10.65
CA SER A 37 7.55 5.11 -10.02
C SER A 37 8.09 4.07 -9.05
N GLU A 38 9.17 3.38 -9.40
CA GLU A 38 9.81 2.39 -8.53
C GLU A 38 10.36 3.04 -7.25
N ILE A 39 11.05 4.18 -7.39
CA ILE A 39 11.57 4.94 -6.24
C ILE A 39 10.44 5.38 -5.32
N TYR A 40 9.34 5.88 -5.87
CA TYR A 40 8.19 6.33 -5.10
C TYR A 40 7.55 5.16 -4.33
N GLU A 41 7.37 4.02 -4.98
CA GLU A 41 6.82 2.81 -4.34
C GLU A 41 7.74 2.28 -3.23
N GLU A 42 9.06 2.26 -3.45
CA GLU A 42 10.04 1.84 -2.45
C GLU A 42 10.01 2.76 -1.22
N GLN A 43 9.97 4.08 -1.43
CA GLN A 43 9.87 5.05 -0.33
C GLN A 43 8.58 4.86 0.46
N LYS A 44 7.44 4.74 -0.23
CA LYS A 44 6.14 4.51 0.41
C LYS A 44 6.11 3.21 1.20
N GLN A 45 6.68 2.14 0.66
CA GLN A 45 6.77 0.85 1.34
C GLN A 45 7.67 0.95 2.58
N LYS A 46 8.83 1.61 2.47
CA LYS A 46 9.74 1.83 3.59
C LYS A 46 9.07 2.62 4.72
N GLU A 47 8.40 3.72 4.40
CA GLU A 47 7.66 4.52 5.38
C GLU A 47 6.56 3.71 6.08
N TRP A 48 5.84 2.88 5.32
CA TRP A 48 4.82 2.00 5.88
C TRP A 48 5.41 0.96 6.84
N ILE A 49 6.51 0.30 6.46
CA ILE A 49 7.21 -0.67 7.30
C ILE A 49 7.72 0.01 8.57
N ASP A 50 8.37 1.17 8.44
CA ASP A 50 8.93 1.91 9.57
C ASP A 50 7.83 2.34 10.55
N ASN A 51 6.71 2.87 10.05
CA ASN A 51 5.58 3.26 10.90
C ASN A 51 4.94 2.05 11.58
N ARG A 52 4.81 0.92 10.88
CA ARG A 52 4.29 -0.32 11.46
C ARG A 52 5.22 -0.85 12.55
N ASN A 53 6.52 -0.86 12.32
CA ASN A 53 7.52 -1.30 13.29
C ASN A 53 7.52 -0.41 14.53
N LYS A 54 7.46 0.92 14.36
CA LYS A 54 7.34 1.87 15.48
C LYS A 54 6.10 1.58 16.33
N ARG A 55 4.94 1.36 15.69
CA ARG A 55 3.69 1.04 16.40
C ARG A 55 3.81 -0.27 17.20
N ILE A 56 4.36 -1.33 16.60
CA ILE A 56 4.56 -2.61 17.29
C ILE A 56 5.51 -2.43 18.48
N GLN A 57 6.63 -1.72 18.29
CA GLN A 57 7.58 -1.45 19.37
C GLN A 57 6.93 -0.67 20.52
N GLU A 58 6.12 0.36 20.22
CA GLU A 58 5.39 1.10 21.25
C GLU A 58 4.39 0.21 22.01
N GLU A 59 3.63 -0.62 21.30
CA GLU A 59 2.68 -1.55 21.90
C GLU A 59 3.40 -2.57 22.79
N ASP A 60 4.55 -3.09 22.36
CA ASP A 60 5.38 -4.00 23.13
C ASP A 60 5.97 -3.33 24.38
N LEU A 61 6.49 -2.11 24.27
CA LEU A 61 6.98 -1.34 25.42
C LEU A 61 5.85 -1.09 26.43
N LYS A 62 4.66 -0.69 25.95
CA LYS A 62 3.47 -0.50 26.79
C LYS A 62 3.06 -1.83 27.45
N ARG A 63 3.08 -2.95 26.73
CA ARG A 63 2.77 -4.29 27.24
C ARG A 63 3.78 -4.74 28.30
N GLN A 64 5.07 -4.56 28.05
CA GLN A 64 6.13 -4.87 29.00
C GLN A 64 6.01 -4.02 30.28
N ALA A 65 5.76 -2.71 30.14
CA ALA A 65 5.55 -1.83 31.29
C ALA A 65 4.34 -2.25 32.14
N ARG A 66 3.21 -2.61 31.49
CA ARG A 66 2.02 -3.15 32.16
C ARG A 66 2.31 -4.46 32.88
N SER A 67 3.03 -5.39 32.23
CA SER A 67 3.44 -6.67 32.82
C SER A 67 4.33 -6.47 34.06
N LYS A 68 5.36 -5.62 33.95
CA LYS A 68 6.25 -5.26 35.08
C LYS A 68 5.48 -4.66 36.25
N LYS A 69 4.51 -3.77 36.00
CA LYS A 69 3.64 -3.21 37.05
C LYS A 69 2.79 -4.30 37.73
N ARG A 70 2.18 -5.21 36.96
CA ARG A 70 1.39 -6.34 37.49
C ARG A 70 2.25 -7.29 38.33
N ALA A 71 3.45 -7.63 37.86
CA ALA A 71 4.40 -8.48 38.59
C ALA A 71 4.79 -7.86 39.94
N LYS A 72 5.13 -6.56 39.97
CA LYS A 72 5.44 -5.83 41.22
C LYS A 72 4.25 -5.82 42.18
N LYS A 73 3.03 -5.60 41.69
CA LYS A 73 1.81 -5.63 42.54
C LYS A 73 1.57 -7.04 43.12
N LYS A 74 1.73 -8.09 42.31
CA LYS A 74 1.60 -9.49 42.76
C LYS A 74 2.65 -9.84 43.82
N GLN A 75 3.91 -9.42 43.63
CA GLN A 75 4.97 -9.62 44.61
C GLN A 75 4.65 -8.93 45.95
N ARG A 76 4.20 -7.66 45.92
CA ARG A 76 3.80 -6.94 47.14
C ARG A 76 2.65 -7.63 47.88
N LEU A 77 1.63 -8.10 47.15
CA LEU A 77 0.49 -8.82 47.74
C LEU A 77 0.91 -10.16 48.34
N ASN A 78 1.79 -10.91 47.66
CA ASN A 78 2.31 -12.16 48.18
C ASN A 78 3.14 -11.94 49.45
N ASN A 79 4.00 -10.93 49.46
CA ASN A 79 4.80 -10.56 50.63
C ASN A 79 3.91 -10.14 51.82
N SER A 80 2.86 -9.34 51.59
CA SER A 80 1.94 -8.95 52.66
C SER A 80 1.12 -10.14 53.20
N LYS A 81 0.71 -11.07 52.32
CA LYS A 81 0.04 -12.31 52.73
C LYS A 81 0.97 -13.20 53.55
N ALA A 82 2.22 -13.36 53.13
CA ALA A 82 3.23 -14.11 53.88
C ALA A 82 3.49 -13.50 55.26
N ALA A 83 3.64 -12.17 55.34
CA ALA A 83 3.79 -11.48 56.62
C ALA A 83 2.57 -11.63 57.54
N LYS A 84 1.34 -11.59 56.99
CA LYS A 84 0.11 -11.81 57.78
C LYS A 84 0.04 -13.25 58.30
N LYS A 85 0.39 -14.24 57.49
CA LYS A 85 0.47 -15.66 57.90
C LYS A 85 1.46 -15.87 59.04
N GLN A 86 2.65 -15.28 58.96
CA GLN A 86 3.64 -15.36 60.03
C GLN A 86 3.17 -14.67 61.33
N LYS A 87 2.41 -13.56 61.24
CA LYS A 87 1.79 -12.94 62.42
C LYS A 87 0.70 -13.79 63.04
N THR A 88 -0.15 -14.44 62.24
CA THR A 88 -1.18 -15.34 62.78
C THR A 88 -0.58 -16.58 63.42
N GLU A 89 0.49 -17.16 62.88
CA GLU A 89 1.14 -18.31 63.53
C GLU A 89 1.83 -17.95 64.85
N HIS A 90 2.28 -16.69 65.02
CA HIS A 90 2.85 -16.21 66.28
C HIS A 90 1.79 -15.71 67.30
N SER A 91 0.50 -15.66 66.92
CA SER A 91 -0.62 -15.24 67.78
C SER A 91 -1.66 -16.34 68.04
N THR A 92 -1.40 -17.59 67.65
CA THR A 92 -2.30 -18.72 67.98
C THR A 92 -2.05 -19.21 69.43
N THR A 93 -2.47 -18.40 70.39
CA THR A 93 -3.15 -18.91 71.58
C THR A 93 -4.51 -18.22 71.60
N ASP A 94 -5.50 -19.00 71.20
CA ASP A 94 -6.95 -18.83 71.42
C ASP A 94 -7.80 -18.03 70.40
N ASN A 95 -8.92 -18.69 70.05
CA ASN A 95 -10.14 -18.28 69.35
C ASN A 95 -10.30 -18.34 67.80
N GLN A 96 -11.39 -19.04 67.43
CA GLN A 96 -11.88 -19.49 66.10
C GLN A 96 -12.88 -18.47 65.45
N PRO A 97 -13.28 -18.65 64.17
CA PRO A 97 -13.64 -17.57 63.23
C PRO A 97 -15.14 -17.46 62.88
N GLN A 98 -15.57 -16.31 62.35
CA GLN A 98 -16.89 -16.08 61.75
C GLN A 98 -16.81 -15.33 60.40
N GLN A 99 -17.14 -16.11 59.35
CA GLN A 99 -17.92 -15.88 58.12
C GLN A 99 -17.80 -14.61 57.23
N ASP A 100 -17.69 -14.94 55.94
CA ASP A 100 -17.71 -14.14 54.72
C ASP A 100 -19.00 -13.35 54.49
N GLN A 101 -18.93 -12.21 53.77
CA GLN A 101 -19.90 -11.83 52.73
C GLN A 101 -19.26 -10.89 51.68
N GLU A 102 -19.49 -11.23 50.41
CA GLU A 102 -19.14 -10.51 49.18
C GLU A 102 -20.38 -9.79 48.65
N PRO A 103 -20.27 -8.57 48.09
CA PRO A 103 -21.22 -8.14 47.07
C PRO A 103 -20.56 -7.65 45.76
N GLN A 104 -21.29 -7.96 44.68
CA GLN A 104 -20.93 -7.96 43.26
C GLN A 104 -20.92 -6.56 42.61
N LEU A 105 -20.19 -6.44 41.49
CA LEU A 105 -20.15 -5.26 40.61
C LEU A 105 -21.41 -5.15 39.71
N PRO A 106 -21.89 -3.93 39.37
CA PRO A 106 -22.83 -3.74 38.28
C PRO A 106 -22.12 -3.67 36.91
N ASN A 107 -22.60 -4.51 36.00
CA ASN A 107 -22.31 -4.54 34.57
C ASN A 107 -23.00 -3.35 33.87
N GLN A 108 -22.26 -2.53 33.11
CA GLN A 108 -22.86 -1.57 32.18
C GLN A 108 -22.53 -1.97 30.76
N GLU A 109 -23.57 -2.45 30.09
CA GLU A 109 -23.65 -2.73 28.67
C GLU A 109 -24.11 -1.44 27.98
N GLN A 110 -23.27 -0.85 27.14
CA GLN A 110 -23.65 0.29 26.29
C GLN A 110 -23.44 -0.10 24.83
N GLN A 111 -24.54 0.12 24.11
CA GLN A 111 -24.87 -0.31 22.76
C GLN A 111 -24.08 0.48 21.70
N ASP A 112 -23.71 -0.24 20.63
CA ASP A 112 -23.29 0.31 19.34
C ASP A 112 -24.45 1.06 18.65
N PRO A 113 -24.17 2.22 18.04
CA PRO A 113 -24.96 2.70 16.90
C PRO A 113 -24.23 2.45 15.57
N GLN A 114 -24.94 1.77 14.67
CA GLN A 114 -24.59 1.54 13.26
C GLN A 114 -24.54 2.84 12.43
N GLU A 115 -23.51 2.89 11.57
CA GLU A 115 -23.40 3.39 10.17
C GLU A 115 -24.14 4.65 9.68
N PRO A 116 -23.46 5.46 8.83
CA PRO A 116 -23.81 5.34 7.40
C PRO A 116 -22.61 5.42 6.40
N GLU A 117 -22.62 4.48 5.45
CA GLU A 117 -22.21 4.51 4.04
C GLU A 117 -21.50 5.79 3.50
N PRO A 118 -20.26 5.68 2.95
CA PRO A 118 -19.65 6.75 2.18
C PRO A 118 -20.15 6.76 0.72
N LYS A 119 -20.73 7.90 0.35
CA LYS A 119 -21.22 8.26 -0.99
C LYS A 119 -20.12 8.20 -2.06
N GLU A 120 -20.54 7.80 -3.25
CA GLU A 120 -19.79 7.61 -4.49
C GLU A 120 -18.88 8.79 -4.88
N THR A 121 -17.65 8.45 -5.29
CA THR A 121 -16.67 9.35 -5.90
C THR A 121 -17.03 9.64 -7.35
N PRO A 122 -17.10 10.90 -7.80
CA PRO A 122 -17.28 11.24 -9.21
C PRO A 122 -16.12 10.77 -10.11
N GLN A 123 -16.48 10.21 -11.25
CA GLN A 123 -15.60 9.76 -12.34
C GLN A 123 -14.80 10.94 -12.93
N GLU A 124 -13.48 10.78 -13.07
CA GLU A 124 -12.66 11.66 -13.91
C GLU A 124 -12.93 11.39 -15.40
N PRO A 125 -13.08 12.44 -16.24
CA PRO A 125 -13.29 12.28 -17.66
C PRO A 125 -11.99 11.87 -18.38
N ASN A 126 -12.15 10.79 -19.13
CA ASN A 126 -11.26 10.24 -20.13
C ASN A 126 -10.63 11.33 -21.03
N GLN A 127 -9.32 11.57 -20.97
CA GLN A 127 -8.58 12.29 -22.01
C GLN A 127 -7.79 11.31 -22.86
N GLU A 128 -8.51 10.67 -23.75
CA GLU A 128 -7.99 9.98 -24.92
C GLU A 128 -7.64 11.06 -25.96
N GLN A 129 -6.42 11.60 -25.91
CA GLN A 129 -5.92 12.44 -26.99
C GLN A 129 -5.54 11.53 -28.16
N GLN A 130 -6.53 11.33 -29.04
CA GLN A 130 -6.35 10.83 -30.38
C GLN A 130 -5.60 11.91 -31.18
N ASP A 131 -4.31 11.67 -31.44
CA ASP A 131 -3.60 12.33 -32.53
C ASP A 131 -4.29 11.92 -33.84
N GLN A 132 -5.25 12.72 -34.29
CA GLN A 132 -5.83 12.62 -35.62
C GLN A 132 -4.77 13.00 -36.64
N GLU A 133 -4.20 12.01 -37.34
CA GLU A 133 -3.50 12.28 -38.59
C GLU A 133 -4.50 12.80 -39.64
N PRO A 134 -4.14 13.79 -40.48
CA PRO A 134 -5.00 14.20 -41.58
C PRO A 134 -5.16 13.04 -42.58
N PRO A 135 -6.36 12.80 -43.15
CA PRO A 135 -6.56 11.72 -44.08
C PRO A 135 -5.72 11.95 -45.34
N GLN A 136 -4.76 11.04 -45.59
CA GLN A 136 -4.10 10.95 -46.88
C GLN A 136 -5.16 10.55 -47.93
N GLN A 137 -5.40 11.42 -48.90
CA GLN A 137 -6.17 11.11 -50.09
C GLN A 137 -5.42 10.05 -50.90
N THR A 138 -5.77 8.78 -50.73
CA THR A 138 -5.32 7.72 -51.63
C THR A 138 -6.18 7.77 -52.90
N SER A 139 -5.77 8.55 -53.89
CA SER A 139 -6.32 8.48 -55.24
C SER A 139 -5.67 7.31 -55.98
N SER A 140 -6.32 6.15 -55.99
CA SER A 140 -6.18 5.17 -57.07
C SER A 140 -7.32 4.15 -56.99
N ASN A 141 -8.46 4.46 -57.61
CA ASN A 141 -9.41 3.42 -57.99
C ASN A 141 -8.72 2.53 -59.05
N PRO A 142 -8.73 1.20 -58.92
CA PRO A 142 -8.32 0.33 -60.01
C PRO A 142 -9.35 0.39 -61.15
N PRO A 143 -8.95 0.38 -62.43
CA PRO A 143 -9.89 0.31 -63.54
C PRO A 143 -10.62 -1.05 -63.54
N PRO A 144 -11.89 -1.10 -63.98
CA PRO A 144 -12.65 -2.35 -64.06
C PRO A 144 -12.03 -3.31 -65.09
N PRO A 145 -12.16 -4.64 -64.92
CA PRO A 145 -11.64 -5.59 -65.87
C PRO A 145 -12.35 -5.46 -67.23
N GLU A 146 -11.58 -5.31 -68.30
CA GLU A 146 -12.08 -5.32 -69.68
C GLU A 146 -12.76 -6.66 -69.98
N ALA A 147 -14.02 -6.59 -70.42
CA ALA A 147 -14.75 -7.75 -70.91
C ALA A 147 -14.16 -8.20 -72.25
N THR A 148 -13.34 -9.25 -72.24
CA THR A 148 -12.99 -9.96 -73.47
C THR A 148 -14.18 -10.80 -73.89
N HIS A 149 -15.08 -10.21 -74.69
CA HIS A 149 -15.91 -10.97 -75.61
C HIS A 149 -14.99 -11.57 -76.68
N ASN A 150 -14.81 -12.89 -76.68
CA ASN A 150 -14.39 -13.57 -77.89
C ASN A 150 -15.56 -14.43 -78.41
N PRO A 151 -16.16 -14.02 -79.55
CA PRO A 151 -17.23 -14.75 -80.20
C PRO A 151 -16.67 -15.88 -81.07
N ASN A 152 -17.38 -17.00 -81.04
CA ASN A 152 -17.34 -18.12 -81.97
C ASN A 152 -16.18 -19.13 -81.84
N THR A 153 -16.58 -20.39 -82.05
CA THR A 153 -16.06 -21.29 -83.10
C THR A 153 -14.61 -21.16 -83.49
#